data_AF-A0A6L7WRX9-F1
#
_entry.id   AF-A0A6L7WRX9-F1
#
_cell.length_a   1.000
_cell.length_b   1.000
_cell.length_c   1.000
_cell.angle_alpha   90.00
_cell.angle_beta   90.00
_cell.angle_gamma   90.00
#
_symmetry.space_group_name_H-M   'P 1'
#
loop_
_entity.id
_entity.type
_entity.pdbx_description
1 polymer ?
#
loop_
_entity_poly.entity_id
_entity_poly.type
_entity_poly.pdbx_seq_one_letter_code
_entity_poly.pdbx_strand_id
1 'polypeptide(L)'
;MAIRDLRDAIARLPEQPGVYLYFYGRVETIYVGRARALRDRVRSYLGAYGSSPKTDALLDEAARLEVIVTDSLVEALALENNLIKARSPRYNILLRDDKNYPYLQLTTAEAFPRVLVARQVARDGNVYA
;
A
#
# COMPACT_ATOMS: atom_id res chain seq x y z
N MET A 1 -9.01 -12.91 15.62
CA MET A 1 -7.72 -13.05 16.32
C MET A 1 -7.47 -11.70 16.97
N ALA A 2 -7.36 -11.62 18.30
CA ALA A 2 -7.27 -10.32 18.93
C ALA A 2 -5.90 -9.71 18.64
N ILE A 3 -5.82 -8.39 18.46
CA ILE A 3 -4.56 -7.64 18.27
C ILE A 3 -3.47 -7.96 19.32
N ARG A 4 -3.87 -8.46 20.49
CA ARG A 4 -2.94 -8.95 21.52
C ARG A 4 -2.01 -10.05 21.01
N ASP A 5 -2.49 -10.92 20.12
CA ASP A 5 -1.73 -12.03 19.53
C ASP A 5 -0.76 -11.55 18.42
N LEU A 6 -0.93 -10.32 17.92
CA LEU A 6 -0.09 -9.72 16.90
C LEU A 6 1.18 -9.08 17.46
N ARG A 7 1.33 -8.91 18.78
CA ARG A 7 2.53 -8.29 19.38
C ARG A 7 3.83 -8.99 18.96
N ASP A 8 3.85 -10.31 19.00
CA ASP A 8 5.02 -11.11 18.63
C ASP A 8 5.28 -11.08 17.12
N ALA A 9 4.23 -11.07 16.32
CA ALA A 9 4.34 -10.92 14.86
C ALA A 9 4.92 -9.54 14.49
N ILE A 10 4.49 -8.48 15.19
CA ILE A 10 4.96 -7.10 14.98
C ILE A 10 6.44 -6.96 15.32
N ALA A 11 6.90 -7.61 16.40
CA ALA A 11 8.32 -7.56 16.80
C ALA A 11 9.25 -8.14 15.72
N ARG A 12 8.75 -9.07 14.89
CA ARG A 12 9.49 -9.72 13.80
C ARG A 12 9.43 -8.96 12.48
N LEU A 13 8.64 -7.89 12.38
CA LEU A 13 8.55 -7.11 11.15
C LEU A 13 9.85 -6.34 10.88
N PRO A 14 10.24 -6.19 9.60
CA PRO A 14 11.43 -5.43 9.24
C PRO A 14 11.20 -3.91 9.39
N GLU A 15 12.30 -3.19 9.61
CA GLU A 15 12.35 -1.73 9.51
C GLU A 15 12.64 -1.29 8.08
N GLN A 16 11.83 -1.78 7.15
CA GLN A 16 11.93 -1.52 5.72
C GLN A 16 10.62 -0.93 5.19
N PRO A 17 10.67 -0.21 4.05
CA PRO A 17 9.46 0.25 3.39
C PRO A 17 8.67 -0.95 2.85
N GLY A 18 7.36 -0.75 2.72
CA GLY A 18 6.50 -1.79 2.19
C GLY A 18 5.02 -1.52 2.42
N VAL A 19 4.22 -2.53 2.10
CA VAL A 19 2.76 -2.52 2.22
C VAL A 19 2.33 -3.54 3.26
N TYR A 20 1.37 -3.18 4.11
CA TYR A 20 0.71 -4.07 5.05
C TYR A 20 -0.76 -4.26 4.66
N LEU A 21 -1.26 -5.47 4.89
CA LEU A 21 -2.60 -5.89 4.52
C LEU A 21 -3.30 -6.52 5.72
N TYR A 22 -4.46 -5.99 6.08
CA TYR A 22 -5.34 -6.64 7.04
C TYR A 22 -6.40 -7.46 6.30
N PHE A 23 -6.67 -8.64 6.83
CA PHE A 23 -7.65 -9.56 6.28
C PHE A 23 -8.75 -9.90 7.27
N TYR A 24 -9.94 -10.12 6.73
CA TYR A 24 -11.02 -10.82 7.41
C TYR A 24 -11.06 -12.28 6.93
N GLY A 25 -11.11 -13.22 7.89
CA GLY A 25 -11.02 -14.64 7.59
C GLY A 25 -9.74 -15.01 6.82
N ARG A 26 -9.85 -15.93 5.86
CA ARG A 26 -8.71 -16.48 5.12
C ARG A 26 -8.36 -15.75 3.81
N VAL A 27 -9.29 -14.99 3.24
CA VAL A 27 -9.15 -14.54 1.83
C VAL A 27 -9.43 -13.05 1.65
N GLU A 28 -10.34 -12.48 2.44
CA GLU A 28 -10.82 -11.12 2.17
C GLU A 28 -9.82 -10.09 2.71
N THR A 29 -9.26 -9.27 1.82
CA THR A 29 -8.46 -8.10 2.23
C THR A 29 -9.41 -6.96 2.58
N ILE A 30 -9.34 -6.47 3.81
CA ILE A 30 -10.26 -5.45 4.33
C ILE A 30 -9.59 -4.09 4.44
N TYR A 31 -8.26 -4.05 4.53
CA TYR A 31 -7.48 -2.83 4.49
C TYR A 31 -6.09 -3.06 3.92
N VAL A 32 -5.57 -2.08 3.20
CA VAL A 32 -4.21 -2.01 2.66
C VAL A 32 -3.63 -0.66 3.04
N GLY A 33 -2.39 -0.63 3.52
CA GLY A 33 -1.67 0.62 3.75
C GLY A 33 -0.18 0.48 3.50
N ARG A 34 0.50 1.58 3.23
CA ARG A 34 1.98 1.62 3.09
C ARG A 34 2.69 2.16 4.33
N ALA A 35 3.97 1.84 4.45
CA ALA A 35 4.85 2.32 5.50
C ALA A 35 6.26 2.63 4.98
N ARG A 36 6.94 3.62 5.60
CA ARG A 36 8.40 3.77 5.49
C ARG A 36 9.16 2.73 6.30
N ALA A 37 8.60 2.36 7.44
CA ALA A 37 9.06 1.27 8.30
C ALA A 37 7.85 0.46 8.73
N LEU A 38 7.74 -0.78 8.22
CA LEU A 38 6.61 -1.67 8.49
C LEU A 38 6.42 -1.91 9.99
N ARG A 39 7.51 -2.17 10.73
CA ARG A 39 7.49 -2.40 12.17
C ARG A 39 6.82 -1.25 12.95
N ASP A 40 7.26 -0.03 12.72
CA ASP A 40 6.74 1.15 13.43
C ASP A 40 5.28 1.42 13.08
N ARG A 41 4.95 1.30 11.80
CA ARG A 41 3.59 1.57 11.33
C ARG A 41 2.60 0.59 11.94
N VAL A 42 2.90 -0.70 11.92
CA VAL A 42 2.01 -1.71 12.51
C VAL A 42 1.97 -1.57 14.04
N ARG A 43 3.10 -1.28 14.69
CA ARG A 43 3.13 -1.02 16.15
C ARG A 43 2.19 0.13 16.54
N SER A 44 2.07 1.17 15.73
CA SER A 44 1.16 2.30 16.04
C SER A 44 -0.31 1.88 16.19
N TYR A 45 -0.75 0.80 15.51
CA TYR A 45 -2.11 0.29 15.65
C TYR A 45 -2.39 -0.33 17.03
N LEU A 46 -1.36 -0.83 17.73
CA LEU A 46 -1.51 -1.36 19.09
C LEU A 46 -1.97 -0.30 20.09
N GLY A 47 -1.58 0.96 19.88
CA GLY A 47 -1.97 2.09 20.71
C GLY A 47 -3.08 2.95 20.10
N ALA A 48 -3.57 2.62 18.91
CA ALA A 48 -4.58 3.41 18.21
C ALA A 48 -6.02 2.99 18.54
N TYR A 49 -6.22 1.92 19.32
CA TYR A 49 -7.55 1.52 19.76
C TYR A 49 -8.17 2.63 20.63
N GLY A 50 -9.38 3.07 20.29
CA GLY A 50 -10.06 4.23 20.88
C GLY A 50 -9.74 5.57 20.21
N SER A 51 -8.88 5.60 19.17
CA SER A 51 -8.55 6.84 18.46
C SER A 51 -9.61 7.24 17.44
N SER A 52 -10.29 6.27 16.81
CA SER A 52 -11.42 6.55 15.93
C SER A 52 -12.30 5.31 15.74
N PRO A 53 -13.63 5.47 15.59
CA PRO A 53 -14.55 4.35 15.38
C PRO A 53 -14.20 3.48 14.16
N LYS A 54 -13.65 4.11 13.11
CA LYS A 54 -13.21 3.40 11.89
C LYS A 54 -12.02 2.50 12.17
N THR A 55 -11.01 3.03 12.88
CA THR A 55 -9.83 2.26 13.25
C THR A 55 -10.25 1.10 14.15
N ASP A 56 -11.10 1.35 15.13
CA ASP A 56 -11.55 0.32 16.07
C ASP A 56 -12.30 -0.80 15.35
N ALA A 57 -13.24 -0.46 14.46
CA ALA A 57 -13.95 -1.46 13.65
C ALA A 57 -13.02 -2.30 12.76
N LEU A 58 -12.02 -1.68 12.13
CA LEU A 58 -11.00 -2.41 11.35
C LEU A 58 -10.22 -3.38 12.25
N LEU A 59 -9.81 -2.90 13.42
CA LEU A 59 -8.97 -3.64 14.36
C LEU A 59 -9.72 -4.82 15.01
N ASP A 60 -11.02 -4.66 15.26
CA ASP A 60 -11.88 -5.73 15.77
C ASP A 60 -12.12 -6.84 14.75
N GLU A 61 -12.17 -6.47 13.47
CA GLU A 61 -12.48 -7.41 12.39
C GLU A 61 -11.23 -8.06 11.75
N ALA A 62 -10.07 -7.43 11.89
CA ALA A 62 -8.82 -7.95 11.38
C ALA A 62 -8.47 -9.31 12.03
N ALA A 63 -8.49 -10.36 11.23
CA ALA A 63 -8.12 -11.71 11.65
C ALA A 63 -6.65 -12.03 11.39
N ARG A 64 -6.01 -11.31 10.45
CA ARG A 64 -4.67 -11.62 9.96
C ARG A 64 -3.99 -10.40 9.35
N LEU A 65 -2.67 -10.33 9.52
CA LEU A 65 -1.80 -9.32 8.96
C LEU A 65 -0.79 -9.99 8.01
N GLU A 66 -0.63 -9.44 6.82
CA GLU A 66 0.51 -9.73 5.94
C GLU A 66 1.28 -8.46 5.63
N VAL A 67 2.55 -8.62 5.25
CA VAL A 67 3.39 -7.53 4.75
C VAL A 67 4.11 -7.92 3.48
N ILE A 68 4.32 -6.95 2.60
CA ILE A 68 5.15 -7.07 1.40
C ILE A 68 6.22 -5.98 1.52
N VAL A 69 7.47 -6.40 1.62
CA VAL A 69 8.64 -5.51 1.67
C VAL A 69 8.91 -4.98 0.26
N THR A 70 9.31 -3.71 0.15
CA THR A 70 9.76 -3.09 -1.10
C THR A 70 11.12 -2.46 -0.91
N ASP A 71 11.81 -2.14 -2.00
CA ASP A 71 13.16 -1.55 -1.94
C ASP A 71 13.10 -0.03 -1.71
N SER A 72 11.95 0.59 -2.02
CA SER A 72 11.73 2.02 -1.80
C SER A 72 10.32 2.35 -1.33
N LEU A 73 10.16 3.56 -0.78
CA LEU A 73 8.84 4.11 -0.43
C LEU A 73 7.97 4.36 -1.67
N VAL A 74 8.60 4.67 -2.80
CA VAL A 74 7.90 4.91 -4.08
C VAL A 74 7.26 3.62 -4.57
N GLU A 75 7.99 2.51 -4.52
CA GLU A 75 7.45 1.19 -4.82
C GLU A 75 6.32 0.78 -3.87
N ALA A 76 6.48 0.99 -2.56
CA ALA A 76 5.43 0.69 -1.58
C ALA A 76 4.12 1.42 -1.91
N LEU A 77 4.24 2.66 -2.39
CA LEU A 77 3.12 3.51 -2.77
C LEU A 77 2.48 3.07 -4.08
N ALA A 78 3.27 2.66 -5.08
CA ALA A 78 2.74 2.09 -6.32
C ALA A 78 2.02 0.76 -6.04
N LEU A 79 2.61 -0.10 -5.22
CA LEU A 79 2.06 -1.39 -4.82
C LEU A 79 0.77 -1.24 -4.00
N GLU A 80 0.74 -0.34 -3.02
CA GLU A 80 -0.47 -0.01 -2.24
C GLU A 80 -1.61 0.39 -3.17
N ASN A 81 -1.34 1.30 -4.10
CA ASN A 81 -2.35 1.79 -5.03
C ASN A 81 -2.90 0.66 -5.91
N ASN A 82 -2.02 -0.19 -6.44
CA ASN A 82 -2.40 -1.36 -7.24
C ASN A 82 -3.25 -2.35 -6.43
N LEU A 83 -2.88 -2.64 -5.18
CA LEU A 83 -3.62 -3.55 -4.31
C LEU A 83 -4.98 -3.00 -3.90
N ILE A 84 -5.08 -1.71 -3.59
CA ILE A 84 -6.36 -1.05 -3.29
C ILE A 84 -7.30 -1.13 -4.49
N LYS A 85 -6.81 -0.86 -5.71
CA LYS A 85 -7.62 -0.97 -6.93
C LYS A 85 -8.03 -2.41 -7.23
N ALA A 86 -7.10 -3.35 -7.12
CA ALA A 86 -7.35 -4.76 -7.42
C ALA A 86 -8.33 -5.42 -6.44
N ARG A 87 -8.29 -5.03 -5.17
CA ARG A 87 -9.05 -5.70 -4.09
C ARG A 87 -10.22 -4.88 -3.54
N SER A 88 -10.26 -3.58 -3.83
CA SER A 88 -11.25 -2.62 -3.31
C SER A 88 -11.60 -2.84 -1.82
N PRO A 89 -10.62 -2.82 -0.90
CA PRO A 89 -10.85 -3.16 0.50
C PRO A 89 -11.80 -2.14 1.15
N ARG A 90 -12.82 -2.64 1.86
CA ARG A 90 -13.90 -1.79 2.40
C ARG A 90 -13.47 -0.68 3.37
N TYR A 91 -12.37 -0.86 4.12
CA TYR A 91 -11.88 0.18 5.04
C TYR A 91 -10.93 1.17 4.36
N ASN A 92 -10.47 0.92 3.13
CA ASN A 92 -9.75 1.92 2.37
C ASN A 92 -10.72 2.98 1.86
N ILE A 93 -10.39 4.26 2.07
CA ILE A 93 -11.10 5.33 1.38
C ILE A 93 -10.66 5.24 -0.07
N LEU A 94 -11.56 4.83 -0.95
CA LEU A 94 -11.38 4.93 -2.38
C LEU A 94 -11.47 6.41 -2.75
N LEU A 95 -10.34 7.11 -2.69
CA LEU A 95 -10.22 8.42 -3.29
C LEU A 95 -10.40 8.22 -4.79
N ARG A 96 -11.55 8.64 -5.33
CA ARG A 96 -11.90 8.57 -6.76
C ARG A 96 -11.06 9.51 -7.62
N ASP A 97 -10.08 10.19 -7.04
CA ASP A 97 -9.11 10.98 -7.80
C ASP A 97 -8.26 9.98 -8.60
N ASP A 98 -8.58 9.90 -9.88
CA ASP A 98 -8.03 9.08 -10.97
C ASP A 98 -6.58 9.44 -11.31
N LYS A 99 -5.90 10.14 -10.41
CA LYS A 99 -4.47 10.44 -10.46
C LYS A 99 -3.68 9.19 -10.09
N ASN A 100 -3.53 8.28 -11.07
CA ASN A 100 -2.36 7.41 -11.11
C ASN A 100 -1.11 8.25 -10.86
N TYR A 101 -0.14 7.68 -10.14
CA TYR A 101 1.18 8.29 -10.04
C TYR A 101 1.69 8.57 -11.46
N PRO A 102 2.06 9.83 -11.77
CA PRO A 102 2.58 10.15 -13.07
C PRO A 102 3.90 9.41 -13.28
N TYR A 103 4.02 8.75 -14.42
CA TYR A 103 5.29 8.27 -14.93
C TYR A 103 5.98 9.39 -15.69
N LEU A 104 7.30 9.43 -15.65
CA LEU A 104 8.09 10.22 -16.58
C LEU A 104 8.32 9.38 -17.84
N GLN A 105 7.71 9.77 -18.94
CA GLN A 105 7.94 9.17 -20.25
C GLN A 105 9.07 9.92 -20.95
N LEU A 106 10.11 9.20 -21.36
CA LEU A 106 11.13 9.70 -22.27
C LEU A 106 10.82 9.18 -23.68
N THR A 107 10.54 10.09 -24.61
CA THR A 107 10.28 9.71 -26.00
C THR A 107 11.57 9.27 -26.69
N THR A 108 11.54 8.12 -27.37
CA THR A 108 12.74 7.51 -27.99
C THR A 108 12.69 7.48 -29.51
N ALA A 109 11.51 7.70 -30.09
CA ALA A 109 11.28 7.59 -31.54
C ALA A 109 11.58 8.87 -32.34
N GLU A 110 11.91 9.97 -31.68
CA GLU A 110 12.14 11.28 -32.31
C GLU A 110 13.58 11.76 -32.13
N ALA A 111 14.06 12.60 -33.06
CA ALA A 111 15.45 13.08 -33.07
C ALA A 111 15.83 13.89 -31.81
N PHE A 112 14.84 14.51 -31.14
CA PHE A 112 15.01 15.28 -29.91
C PHE A 112 14.08 14.74 -28.83
N PRO A 113 14.57 13.83 -27.96
CA PRO A 113 13.79 13.25 -26.87
C PRO A 113 13.15 14.29 -25.96
N ARG A 114 11.91 14.04 -25.56
CA ARG A 114 11.12 14.86 -24.65
C ARG A 114 10.82 14.07 -23.38
N VAL A 115 10.78 14.79 -22.26
CA VAL A 115 10.29 14.27 -20.99
C VAL A 115 8.83 14.70 -20.83
N LEU A 116 7.92 13.73 -20.82
CA LEU A 116 6.48 13.94 -20.72
C LEU A 116 5.95 13.28 -19.44
N VAL A 117 4.84 13.80 -18.93
CA VAL A 117 4.11 13.18 -17.83
C VAL A 117 3.07 12.22 -18.41
N ALA A 118 3.23 10.93 -18.16
CA ALA A 118 2.29 9.89 -18.58
C ALA A 118 1.49 9.36 -17.38
N ARG A 119 0.22 8.99 -17.61
CA ARG A 119 -0.65 8.39 -16.58
C ARG A 119 -0.72 6.86 -16.66
N GLN A 120 -0.17 6.29 -17.73
CA GLN A 120 -0.14 4.86 -18.00
C GLN A 120 1.16 4.52 -18.76
N VAL A 121 1.71 3.34 -18.49
CA VAL A 121 2.85 2.80 -19.25
C VAL A 121 2.30 2.13 -20.51
N ALA A 122 2.72 2.59 -21.68
CA ALA A 122 2.38 1.96 -22.96
C ALA A 122 3.55 1.11 -23.47
N ARG A 123 3.24 0.09 -24.27
CA ARG A 123 4.25 -0.70 -24.99
C ARG A 123 4.52 -0.07 -26.36
N ASP A 124 4.91 1.20 -26.35
CA ASP A 124 5.10 2.03 -27.55
C ASP A 124 6.58 2.26 -27.88
N GLY A 125 7.49 1.60 -27.15
CA GLY A 125 8.95 1.74 -27.33
C GLY A 125 9.57 2.91 -26.58
N ASN A 126 8.77 3.74 -25.90
CA ASN A 126 9.27 4.80 -25.03
C ASN A 126 9.70 4.25 -23.66
N VAL A 127 10.57 5.00 -22.97
CA VAL A 127 11.05 4.64 -21.63
C VAL A 127 10.18 5.31 -20.58
N TYR A 128 9.80 4.58 -19.53
CA TYR A 128 8.97 5.08 -18.43
C TYR A 128 9.71 4.90 -17.10
N ALA A 129 9.69 5.93 -16.25
CA ALA A 129 10.26 5.94 -14.89
C ALA A 129 9.22 6.37 -13.87
#